data_AF-A0A8X6LN64-F1
#
_entry.id   AF-A0A8X6LN64-F1
#
_cell.length_a   1.000
_cell.length_b   1.000
_cell.length_c   1.000
_cell.angle_alpha   90.00
_cell.angle_beta   90.00
_cell.angle_gamma   90.00
#
_symmetry.space_group_name_H-M   'P 1'
#
loop_
_entity.id
_entity.type
_entity.pdbx_description
1 polymer ?
#
loop_
_entity_poly.entity_id
_entity_poly.type
_entity_poly.pdbx_seq_one_letter_code
_entity_poly.pdbx_strand_id
1 'polypeptide(L)'
;MAIKNLQNNNDLSELLVSVRRVTTVTKGGRRFSFSILVVVGDEKGRVGCGIGKHAEVAEARVKAVNAAKKSMIRVYLREGRTLHHDIKAKFCSGEIVLRTARAGTGIIAGGAIRSVFEVLGIKDVVAKSTRSNNPHNVICAVFKAFDSMLSPRQLSKKKKPKLLGRGIGCGKGKTSGRGHKGQKARSGVSINGFEGGQQSIYTRLPKRGFKPIRRNIYSIINVGDIQRLMEAKKIVKDSVIDKERLYRLGFIKSIKDKIKLLNKGKLSEKFVFHVDFASEAAKKSVASVGGSVEILS
;
A
#
# COMPACT_ATOMS: atom_id res chain seq x y z
N MET A 1 28.52 28.87 11.21
CA MET A 1 28.99 28.05 12.35
C MET A 1 27.79 27.50 13.10
N ALA A 2 27.51 26.20 13.01
CA ALA A 2 26.41 25.57 13.75
C ALA A 2 26.88 25.25 15.17
N ILE A 3 26.19 25.80 16.17
CA ILE A 3 26.47 25.57 17.60
C ILE A 3 26.05 24.13 17.93
N LYS A 4 27.05 23.23 18.07
CA LYS A 4 26.88 21.89 18.65
C LYS A 4 26.83 22.05 20.18
N ASN A 5 25.63 22.08 20.76
CA ASN A 5 25.48 21.90 22.20
C ASN A 5 25.75 20.43 22.54
N LEU A 6 26.93 20.14 23.08
CA LEU A 6 27.24 18.89 23.77
C LEU A 6 26.76 19.01 25.21
N GLN A 7 25.86 18.12 25.67
CA GLN A 7 25.96 17.48 26.99
C GLN A 7 25.35 16.06 27.01
N ASN A 8 26.25 15.11 27.26
CA ASN A 8 26.17 13.85 28.01
C ASN A 8 25.68 12.52 27.38
N ASN A 9 26.69 11.64 27.18
CA ASN A 9 26.73 10.16 27.27
C ASN A 9 25.97 9.29 26.26
N ASN A 10 25.51 9.83 25.15
CA ASN A 10 25.22 9.01 23.97
C ASN A 10 25.70 9.75 22.74
N ASP A 11 26.65 9.16 22.01
CA ASP A 11 27.17 9.64 20.71
C ASP A 11 26.06 9.62 19.62
N LEU A 12 24.94 10.31 19.85
CA LEU A 12 23.79 10.34 18.96
C LEU A 12 23.72 11.72 18.33
N SER A 13 23.88 11.75 17.01
CA SER A 13 23.60 12.90 16.17
C SER A 13 22.09 12.99 15.93
N GLU A 14 21.55 14.22 15.97
CA GLU A 14 20.14 14.49 15.75
C GLU A 14 19.99 15.51 14.61
N LEU A 15 19.27 15.15 13.55
CA LEU A 15 18.95 16.06 12.45
C LEU A 15 17.44 16.29 12.36
N LEU A 16 17.08 17.57 12.27
CA LEU A 16 15.70 17.99 12.08
C LEU A 16 15.38 18.00 10.59
N VAL A 17 14.33 17.28 10.18
CA VAL A 17 13.96 17.16 8.75
C VAL A 17 12.85 18.10 8.35
N SER A 18 11.82 18.22 9.19
CA SER A 18 10.68 19.09 8.90
C SER A 18 10.10 19.66 10.18
N VAL A 19 9.88 20.96 10.20
CA VAL A 19 9.00 21.65 11.14
C VAL A 19 7.75 22.07 10.39
N ARG A 20 6.58 21.76 10.94
CA ARG A 20 5.30 22.23 10.40
C ARG A 20 4.49 22.86 11.51
N ARG A 21 3.90 24.03 11.25
CA ARG A 21 2.84 24.58 12.09
C ARG A 21 1.50 23.97 11.65
N VAL A 22 0.90 23.18 12.53
CA VAL A 22 -0.39 22.50 12.32
C VAL A 22 -1.46 23.10 13.23
N THR A 23 -2.73 22.98 12.84
CA THR A 23 -3.85 23.60 13.55
C THR A 23 -4.97 22.63 13.83
N THR A 24 -5.59 22.75 15.00
CA THR A 24 -6.91 22.18 15.30
C THR A 24 -7.92 23.32 15.39
N VAL A 25 -9.02 23.23 14.64
CA VAL A 25 -10.09 24.24 14.62
C VAL A 25 -11.14 23.86 15.66
N THR A 26 -11.49 24.79 16.55
CA THR A 26 -12.55 24.64 17.56
C THR A 26 -13.55 25.79 17.44
N LYS A 27 -14.68 25.72 18.19
CA LYS A 27 -15.69 26.79 18.20
C LYS A 27 -15.10 28.16 18.61
N GLY A 28 -14.06 28.17 19.45
CA GLY A 28 -13.39 29.38 19.92
C GLY A 28 -12.20 29.85 19.07
N GLY A 29 -11.91 29.19 17.95
CA GLY A 29 -10.83 29.60 17.02
C GLY A 29 -9.85 28.49 16.65
N ARG A 30 -8.66 28.88 16.18
CA ARG A 30 -7.61 27.95 15.73
C ARG A 30 -6.55 27.79 16.82
N ARG A 31 -6.39 26.57 17.34
CA ARG A 31 -5.27 26.21 18.23
C ARG A 31 -4.10 25.73 17.39
N PHE A 32 -2.99 26.46 17.43
CA PHE A 32 -1.76 26.11 16.70
C PHE A 32 -0.89 25.16 17.53
N SER A 33 -0.15 24.29 16.84
CA SER A 33 0.90 23.45 17.42
C SER A 33 1.99 23.22 16.37
N PHE A 34 3.20 22.90 16.78
CA PHE A 34 4.27 22.48 15.89
C PHE A 34 4.37 20.96 15.86
N SER A 35 4.46 20.40 14.66
CA SER A 35 4.81 19.01 14.41
C SER A 35 6.22 18.97 13.82
N ILE A 36 7.10 18.20 14.46
CA ILE A 36 8.50 18.08 14.08
C ILE A 36 8.81 16.63 13.76
N LEU A 37 9.47 16.41 12.62
CA LEU A 37 10.05 15.14 12.22
C LEU A 37 11.57 15.20 12.41
N VAL A 38 12.10 14.29 13.23
CA VAL A 38 13.53 14.21 13.57
C VAL A 38 14.06 12.84 13.21
N VAL A 39 15.33 12.80 12.81
CA VAL A 39 16.13 11.59 12.62
C VAL A 39 17.29 11.62 13.61
N VAL A 40 17.57 10.47 14.23
CA VAL A 40 18.60 10.30 15.27
C VAL A 40 19.44 9.08 14.94
N GLY A 41 20.73 9.09 15.27
CA GLY A 41 21.63 7.96 14.97
C GLY A 41 23.07 8.23 15.35
N ASP A 42 23.87 7.17 15.34
CA ASP A 42 25.18 7.12 15.99
C ASP A 42 26.37 7.20 15.02
N GLU A 43 26.12 7.47 13.73
CA GLU A 43 27.10 7.41 12.63
C GLU A 43 27.83 6.05 12.49
N LYS A 44 27.46 5.05 13.30
CA LYS A 44 28.06 3.71 13.39
C LYS A 44 27.09 2.65 12.86
N GLY A 45 26.11 3.06 12.05
CA GLY A 45 25.14 2.18 11.43
C GLY A 45 23.86 1.97 12.25
N ARG A 46 23.54 2.79 13.25
CA ARG A 46 22.20 2.82 13.88
C ARG A 46 21.48 4.12 13.53
N VAL A 47 20.21 4.01 13.21
CA VAL A 47 19.36 5.17 12.88
C VAL A 47 17.92 4.93 13.34
N GLY A 48 17.25 5.99 13.75
CA GLY A 48 15.84 6.02 14.15
C GLY A 48 15.18 7.32 13.72
N CYS A 49 13.86 7.31 13.58
CA CYS A 49 13.09 8.52 13.27
C CYS A 49 11.87 8.64 14.17
N GLY A 50 11.43 9.86 14.42
CA GLY A 50 10.32 10.14 15.31
C GLY A 50 9.60 11.43 14.94
N ILE A 51 8.30 11.47 15.24
CA ILE A 51 7.49 12.68 15.19
C ILE A 51 7.18 13.12 16.61
N GLY A 52 7.27 14.42 16.85
CA GLY A 52 6.78 15.07 18.05
C GLY A 52 5.79 16.17 17.70
N LYS A 53 4.82 16.41 18.59
CA LYS A 53 3.88 17.53 18.46
C LYS A 53 3.73 18.23 19.80
N HIS A 54 3.88 19.55 19.80
CA HIS A 54 3.61 20.38 20.97
C HIS A 54 3.25 21.82 20.58
N ALA A 55 2.76 22.62 21.53
CA ALA A 55 2.52 24.06 21.32
C ALA A 55 3.83 24.83 21.08
N GLU A 56 4.89 24.45 21.80
CA GLU A 56 6.24 25.01 21.65
C GLU A 56 7.17 24.11 20.81
N VAL A 57 8.06 24.75 20.05
CA VAL A 57 8.99 24.06 19.14
C VAL A 57 10.01 23.23 19.91
N ALA A 58 10.55 23.75 21.02
CA ALA A 58 11.56 23.06 21.82
C ALA A 58 11.01 21.76 22.41
N GLU A 59 9.84 21.81 23.04
CA GLU A 59 9.19 20.61 23.57
C GLU A 59 8.77 19.61 22.49
N ALA A 60 8.29 20.10 21.34
CA ALA A 60 7.98 19.23 20.21
C ALA A 60 9.22 18.46 19.73
N ARG A 61 10.40 19.12 19.74
CA ARG A 61 11.68 18.50 19.39
C ARG A 61 12.07 17.41 20.39
N VAL A 62 12.00 17.69 21.69
CA VAL A 62 12.30 16.68 22.74
C VAL A 62 11.40 15.45 22.61
N LYS A 63 10.09 15.64 22.37
CA LYS A 63 9.14 14.54 22.12
C LYS A 63 9.52 13.73 20.87
N ALA A 64 9.90 14.40 19.79
CA ALA A 64 10.31 13.74 18.55
C ALA A 64 11.60 12.91 18.73
N VAL A 65 12.59 13.47 19.43
CA VAL A 65 13.87 12.81 19.74
C VAL A 65 13.65 11.57 20.60
N ASN A 66 12.84 11.67 21.65
CA ASN A 66 12.52 10.53 22.51
C ASN A 66 11.79 9.42 21.75
N ALA A 67 10.90 9.78 20.82
CA ALA A 67 10.27 8.82 19.92
C ALA A 67 11.29 8.16 18.96
N ALA A 68 12.22 8.93 18.41
CA ALA A 68 13.25 8.43 17.49
C ALA A 68 14.24 7.48 18.18
N LYS A 69 14.63 7.76 19.42
CA LYS A 69 15.52 6.89 20.21
C LYS A 69 14.90 5.50 20.44
N LYS A 70 13.58 5.43 20.59
CA LYS A 70 12.84 4.15 20.75
C LYS A 70 12.74 3.34 19.46
N SER A 71 12.84 3.97 18.29
CA SER A 71 12.68 3.33 16.98
C SER A 71 14.00 3.03 16.27
N MET A 72 15.14 3.06 16.99
CA MET A 72 16.45 2.83 16.39
C MET A 72 16.61 1.40 15.88
N ILE A 73 17.07 1.29 14.63
CA ILE A 73 17.37 0.04 13.95
C ILE A 73 18.86 0.03 13.58
N ARG A 74 19.49 -1.15 13.64
CA ARG A 74 20.86 -1.35 13.16
C ARG A 74 20.86 -1.76 11.68
N VAL A 75 21.52 -0.97 10.86
CA VAL A 75 21.71 -1.20 9.43
C VAL A 75 23.10 -1.76 9.19
N TYR A 76 23.19 -2.87 8.45
CA TYR A 76 24.46 -3.49 8.11
C TYR A 76 25.06 -2.84 6.87
N LEU A 77 26.18 -2.13 7.04
CA LEU A 77 26.87 -1.44 5.95
C LEU A 77 28.02 -2.29 5.40
N ARG A 78 28.18 -2.26 4.07
CA ARG A 78 29.34 -2.81 3.39
C ARG A 78 30.55 -1.90 3.63
N GLU A 79 31.63 -2.48 4.15
CA GLU A 79 32.90 -1.77 4.43
C GLU A 79 32.70 -0.54 5.36
N GLY A 80 31.60 -0.51 6.12
CA GLY A 80 31.22 0.66 6.93
C GLY A 80 30.91 1.93 6.14
N ARG A 81 30.75 1.86 4.80
CA ARG A 81 30.61 3.06 3.94
C ARG A 81 29.39 3.07 3.02
N THR A 82 28.91 1.93 2.52
CA THR A 82 27.85 1.86 1.51
C THR A 82 26.87 0.70 1.77
N LEU A 83 25.81 0.61 0.97
CA LEU A 83 24.81 -0.47 1.03
C LEU A 83 25.33 -1.77 0.41
N HIS A 84 24.69 -2.91 0.71
CA HIS A 84 25.11 -4.21 0.17
C HIS A 84 24.60 -4.49 -1.25
N HIS A 85 23.40 -4.02 -1.59
CA HIS A 85 22.77 -4.18 -2.90
C HIS A 85 21.77 -3.05 -3.14
N ASP A 86 21.34 -2.90 -4.39
CA ASP A 86 20.34 -1.93 -4.79
C ASP A 86 18.94 -2.37 -4.29
N ILE A 87 18.17 -1.44 -3.76
CA ILE A 87 16.89 -1.71 -3.09
C ILE A 87 15.84 -0.74 -3.59
N LYS A 88 14.66 -1.26 -3.92
CA LYS A 88 13.45 -0.45 -4.15
C LYS A 88 12.49 -0.70 -3.01
N ALA A 89 11.97 0.37 -2.41
CA ALA A 89 11.05 0.27 -1.29
C ALA A 89 9.89 1.26 -1.44
N LYS A 90 8.74 0.84 -0.92
CA LYS A 90 7.51 1.63 -0.93
C LYS A 90 6.83 1.60 0.43
N PHE A 91 6.54 2.79 0.95
CA PHE A 91 5.72 3.01 2.13
C PHE A 91 4.62 4.02 1.80
N CYS A 92 3.36 3.58 1.88
CA CYS A 92 2.20 4.36 1.41
C CYS A 92 2.44 4.90 -0.02
N SER A 93 2.39 6.23 -0.19
CA SER A 93 2.68 6.93 -1.45
C SER A 93 4.16 7.30 -1.64
N GLY A 94 5.02 7.06 -0.65
CA GLY A 94 6.46 7.24 -0.75
C GLY A 94 7.10 6.04 -1.45
N GLU A 95 7.81 6.28 -2.53
CA GLU A 95 8.54 5.27 -3.29
C GLU A 95 9.97 5.75 -3.49
N ILE A 96 10.93 4.90 -3.16
CA ILE A 96 12.36 5.21 -3.21
C ILE A 96 13.13 4.11 -3.94
N VAL A 97 14.22 4.53 -4.56
CA VAL A 97 15.24 3.66 -5.11
C VAL A 97 16.56 4.01 -4.46
N LEU A 98 17.18 3.02 -3.82
CA LEU A 98 18.52 3.11 -3.23
C LEU A 98 19.47 2.30 -4.10
N ARG A 99 20.61 2.89 -4.42
CA ARG A 99 21.66 2.25 -5.21
C ARG A 99 22.99 2.33 -4.47
N THR A 100 23.70 1.22 -4.52
CA THR A 100 25.09 1.12 -4.07
C THR A 100 25.98 2.04 -4.90
N ALA A 101 27.04 2.56 -4.29
CA ALA A 101 27.94 3.51 -4.93
C ALA A 101 29.41 3.15 -4.68
N ARG A 102 30.26 3.56 -5.62
CA ARG A 102 31.72 3.41 -5.50
C ARG A 102 32.25 4.40 -4.46
N ALA A 103 33.42 4.09 -3.88
CA ALA A 103 34.06 4.98 -2.93
C ALA A 103 34.33 6.36 -3.56
N GLY A 104 34.03 7.42 -2.81
CA GLY A 104 34.22 8.81 -3.27
C GLY A 104 33.02 9.39 -4.03
N THR A 105 31.89 8.67 -4.13
CA THR A 105 30.66 9.20 -4.73
C THR A 105 29.97 10.20 -3.79
N GLY A 106 30.13 10.01 -2.47
CA GLY A 106 29.40 10.80 -1.48
C GLY A 106 27.91 10.42 -1.41
N ILE A 107 27.16 11.21 -0.64
CA ILE A 107 25.71 11.04 -0.50
C ILE A 107 24.99 11.87 -1.57
N ILE A 108 24.42 11.20 -2.57
CA ILE A 108 23.57 11.83 -3.60
C ILE A 108 22.12 11.44 -3.33
N ALA A 109 21.41 12.27 -2.59
CA ALA A 109 20.03 12.02 -2.17
C ALA A 109 19.25 13.32 -1.96
N GLY A 110 17.91 13.25 -2.03
CA GLY A 110 17.04 14.36 -1.63
C GLY A 110 17.06 14.60 -0.12
N GLY A 111 16.72 15.81 0.34
CA GLY A 111 16.95 16.28 1.72
C GLY A 111 16.51 15.32 2.84
N ALA A 112 15.28 14.79 2.77
CA ALA A 112 14.76 13.87 3.79
C ALA A 112 15.48 12.51 3.82
N ILE A 113 15.96 12.03 2.67
CA ILE A 113 16.74 10.79 2.59
C ILE A 113 18.18 11.07 3.04
N ARG A 114 18.74 12.22 2.62
CA ARG A 114 20.09 12.65 2.96
C ARG A 114 20.29 12.77 4.47
N SER A 115 19.34 13.38 5.18
CA SER A 115 19.38 13.48 6.65
C SER A 115 19.44 12.12 7.35
N VAL A 116 18.82 11.08 6.76
CA VAL A 116 18.90 9.71 7.29
C VAL A 116 20.28 9.11 7.08
N PHE A 117 20.88 9.33 5.91
CA PHE A 117 22.19 8.77 5.57
C PHE A 117 23.35 9.45 6.31
N GLU A 118 23.27 10.76 6.52
CA GLU A 118 24.25 11.51 7.31
C GLU A 118 24.29 10.97 8.75
N VAL A 119 23.13 10.88 9.41
CA VAL A 119 22.99 10.41 10.79
C VAL A 119 23.29 8.92 10.94
N LEU A 120 23.05 8.12 9.90
CA LEU A 120 23.41 6.70 9.87
C LEU A 120 24.93 6.48 9.72
N GLY A 121 25.65 7.45 9.13
CA GLY A 121 27.08 7.36 8.83
C GLY A 121 27.42 6.72 7.47
N ILE A 122 26.50 6.75 6.50
CA ILE A 122 26.79 6.28 5.14
C ILE A 122 27.65 7.33 4.43
N LYS A 123 28.73 6.89 3.78
CA LYS A 123 29.61 7.78 3.00
C LYS A 123 29.21 7.84 1.54
N ASP A 124 28.89 6.70 0.93
CA ASP A 124 28.61 6.60 -0.51
C ASP A 124 27.26 5.93 -0.78
N VAL A 125 26.32 6.67 -1.36
CA VAL A 125 25.01 6.13 -1.79
C VAL A 125 24.33 7.05 -2.80
N VAL A 126 23.64 6.46 -3.76
CA VAL A 126 22.77 7.19 -4.69
C VAL A 126 21.32 6.83 -4.39
N ALA A 127 20.49 7.82 -4.11
CA ALA A 127 19.09 7.60 -3.78
C ALA A 127 18.17 8.61 -4.44
N LYS A 128 17.02 8.13 -4.92
CA LYS A 128 15.97 8.97 -5.50
C LYS A 128 14.60 8.58 -4.95
N SER A 129 13.83 9.58 -4.51
CA SER A 129 12.39 9.45 -4.34
C SER A 129 11.70 9.62 -5.70
N THR A 130 11.03 8.58 -6.18
CA THR A 130 10.40 8.57 -7.52
C THR A 130 8.96 9.06 -7.51
N ARG A 131 8.28 9.02 -6.36
CA ARG A 131 6.86 9.35 -6.24
C ARG A 131 6.59 10.54 -5.30
N SER A 132 6.04 10.31 -4.10
CA SER A 132 5.71 11.39 -3.17
C SER A 132 6.96 12.04 -2.57
N ASN A 133 6.90 13.36 -2.38
CA ASN A 133 7.91 14.17 -1.70
C ASN A 133 7.61 14.41 -0.21
N ASN A 134 6.56 13.79 0.36
CA ASN A 134 6.23 13.97 1.77
C ASN A 134 7.35 13.36 2.66
N PRO A 135 8.11 14.16 3.44
CA PRO A 135 9.30 13.70 4.15
C PRO A 135 9.04 12.54 5.10
N HIS A 136 7.88 12.51 5.76
CA HIS A 136 7.51 11.39 6.64
C HIS A 136 7.45 10.05 5.87
N ASN A 137 6.69 10.01 4.77
CA ASN A 137 6.50 8.78 4.01
C ASN A 137 7.79 8.35 3.30
N VAL A 138 8.60 9.32 2.87
CA VAL A 138 9.91 9.05 2.27
C VAL A 138 10.84 8.41 3.29
N ILE A 139 10.95 8.94 4.51
CA ILE A 139 11.79 8.35 5.57
C ILE A 139 11.28 6.96 5.93
N CYS A 140 9.97 6.77 6.15
CA CYS A 140 9.44 5.43 6.43
C CYS A 140 9.70 4.43 5.28
N ALA A 141 9.75 4.88 4.03
CA ALA A 141 10.15 4.04 2.91
C ALA A 141 11.65 3.65 2.98
N VAL A 142 12.52 4.55 3.46
CA VAL A 142 13.94 4.27 3.72
C VAL A 142 14.10 3.20 4.81
N PHE A 143 13.39 3.33 5.92
CA PHE A 143 13.42 2.30 6.98
C PHE A 143 12.94 0.93 6.47
N LYS A 144 11.88 0.91 5.65
CA LYS A 144 11.44 -0.33 5.01
C LYS A 144 12.47 -0.91 4.03
N ALA A 145 13.26 -0.05 3.36
CA ALA A 145 14.39 -0.51 2.55
C ALA A 145 15.47 -1.16 3.40
N PHE A 146 15.82 -0.56 4.55
CA PHE A 146 16.81 -1.12 5.46
C PHE A 146 16.37 -2.46 6.06
N ASP A 147 15.09 -2.62 6.41
CA ASP A 147 14.56 -3.91 6.90
C ASP A 147 14.64 -5.00 5.82
N SER A 148 14.49 -4.63 4.55
CA SER A 148 14.62 -5.57 3.42
C SER A 148 16.07 -5.90 3.07
N MET A 149 17.03 -5.08 3.53
CA MET A 149 18.44 -5.28 3.22
C MET A 149 19.01 -6.45 4.01
N LEU A 150 19.74 -7.31 3.31
CA LEU A 150 20.43 -8.45 3.87
C LEU A 150 21.93 -8.33 3.62
N SER A 151 22.72 -8.46 4.68
CA SER A 151 24.16 -8.68 4.55
C SER A 151 24.44 -10.11 4.05
N PRO A 152 25.56 -10.37 3.36
CA PRO A 152 25.95 -11.71 2.95
C PRO A 152 25.98 -12.71 4.12
N ARG A 153 26.35 -12.26 5.32
CA ARG A 153 26.32 -13.07 6.54
C ARG A 153 24.90 -13.45 6.96
N GLN A 154 23.95 -12.52 6.90
CA GLN A 154 22.53 -12.81 7.15
C GLN A 154 21.93 -13.71 6.07
N LEU A 155 22.32 -13.51 4.81
CA LEU A 155 21.88 -14.34 3.69
C LEU A 155 22.36 -15.79 3.85
N SER A 156 23.61 -16.01 4.25
CA SER A 156 24.16 -17.35 4.51
C SER A 156 23.45 -18.06 5.67
N LYS A 157 23.08 -17.32 6.73
CA LYS A 157 22.31 -17.86 7.86
C LYS A 157 20.86 -18.22 7.51
N LYS A 158 20.29 -17.66 6.43
CA LYS A 158 18.96 -18.07 6.00
C LYS A 158 19.02 -19.54 5.58
N LYS A 159 18.26 -20.38 6.27
CA LYS A 159 18.11 -21.79 5.91
C LYS A 159 17.64 -21.85 4.46
N LYS A 160 18.41 -22.54 3.62
CA LYS A 160 17.99 -22.85 2.26
C LYS A 160 16.62 -23.55 2.33
N PRO A 161 15.72 -23.30 1.37
CA PRO A 161 14.47 -24.04 1.30
C PRO A 161 14.78 -25.53 1.32
N LYS A 162 14.11 -26.26 2.21
CA LYS A 162 14.32 -27.69 2.35
C LYS A 162 13.85 -28.37 1.07
N LEU A 163 14.78 -29.01 0.36
CA LEU A 163 14.45 -29.76 -0.86
C LEU A 163 13.66 -31.01 -0.46
N LEU A 164 12.40 -31.06 -0.87
CA LEU A 164 11.50 -32.18 -0.62
C LEU A 164 11.89 -33.37 -1.50
N GLY A 165 11.60 -34.61 -1.07
CA GLY A 165 11.79 -35.80 -1.92
C GLY A 165 13.24 -36.34 -2.02
N ARG A 166 14.24 -35.65 -1.45
CA ARG A 166 15.64 -36.05 -1.57
C ARG A 166 16.06 -37.03 -0.48
N GLY A 167 15.77 -38.31 -0.67
CA GLY A 167 16.31 -39.41 0.15
C GLY A 167 15.89 -39.39 1.63
N ILE A 168 16.25 -40.44 2.37
CA ILE A 168 15.76 -40.66 3.75
C ILE A 168 16.41 -39.66 4.73
N GLY A 169 17.68 -39.32 4.54
CA GLY A 169 18.43 -38.38 5.39
C GLY A 169 17.92 -36.93 5.37
N CYS A 170 17.08 -36.56 4.40
CA CYS A 170 16.48 -35.22 4.38
C CYS A 170 15.30 -35.08 5.36
N GLY A 171 14.79 -36.14 5.99
CA GLY A 171 13.68 -36.09 6.97
C GLY A 171 12.29 -35.74 6.39
N LYS A 172 12.19 -35.16 5.19
CA LYS A 172 10.95 -35.10 4.37
C LYS A 172 11.14 -35.82 3.03
N GLY A 173 11.92 -36.89 3.03
CA GLY A 173 12.27 -37.66 1.84
C GLY A 173 11.07 -38.38 1.22
N LYS A 174 10.72 -39.55 1.77
CA LYS A 174 9.78 -40.48 1.13
C LYS A 174 8.40 -39.89 0.82
N THR A 175 7.89 -39.02 1.68
CA THR A 175 6.53 -38.49 1.56
C THR A 175 6.47 -37.02 1.21
N SER A 176 7.60 -36.31 1.21
CA SER A 176 7.62 -34.85 1.02
C SER A 176 6.66 -34.09 1.96
N GLY A 177 6.32 -34.67 3.12
CA GLY A 177 5.35 -34.10 4.06
C GLY A 177 3.87 -34.24 3.66
N ARG A 178 3.55 -35.04 2.64
CA ARG A 178 2.16 -35.32 2.20
C ARG A 178 1.48 -36.46 2.96
N GLY A 179 2.18 -37.09 3.91
CA GLY A 179 1.68 -38.25 4.65
C GLY A 179 1.71 -39.55 3.84
N HIS A 180 1.08 -40.60 4.39
CA HIS A 180 0.91 -41.91 3.77
C HIS A 180 -0.58 -42.14 3.47
N LYS A 181 -0.89 -42.95 2.46
CA LYS A 181 -2.23 -43.52 2.27
C LYS A 181 -2.33 -44.86 3.02
N GLY A 182 -3.51 -45.24 3.49
CA GLY A 182 -3.75 -46.53 4.17
C GLY A 182 -3.48 -46.51 5.68
N GLN A 183 -2.82 -47.55 6.19
CA GLN A 183 -2.73 -47.87 7.63
C GLN A 183 -2.12 -46.76 8.50
N LYS A 184 -1.16 -45.98 7.99
CA LYS A 184 -0.48 -44.89 8.73
C LYS A 184 -1.08 -43.49 8.48
N ALA A 185 -2.24 -43.39 7.81
CA ALA A 185 -2.85 -42.09 7.49
C ALA A 185 -3.35 -41.31 8.71
N ARG A 186 -3.59 -41.99 9.85
CA ARG A 186 -4.18 -41.41 11.08
C ARG A 186 -3.22 -41.31 12.27
N SER A 187 -1.95 -41.68 12.12
CA SER A 187 -0.96 -41.59 13.20
C SER A 187 -0.44 -40.17 13.37
N GLY A 188 -0.64 -39.55 14.54
CA GLY A 188 0.00 -38.29 14.93
C GLY A 188 -0.84 -37.01 14.75
N VAL A 189 -2.16 -37.09 14.66
CA VAL A 189 -3.01 -35.89 14.74
C VAL A 189 -2.96 -35.35 16.16
N SER A 190 -2.34 -34.18 16.37
CA SER A 190 -2.67 -33.35 17.52
C SER A 190 -4.13 -32.94 17.35
N ILE A 191 -5.02 -33.56 18.12
CA ILE A 191 -6.42 -33.13 18.19
C ILE A 191 -6.38 -31.73 18.82
N ASN A 192 -6.30 -30.71 17.96
CA ASN A 192 -6.33 -29.32 18.38
C ASN A 192 -7.66 -29.07 19.05
N GLY A 193 -7.67 -29.10 20.39
CA GLY A 193 -8.81 -28.77 21.23
C GLY A 193 -9.97 -29.73 21.05
N PHE A 194 -10.35 -30.42 22.12
CA PHE A 194 -11.66 -31.05 22.16
C PHE A 194 -12.71 -29.96 21.92
N GLU A 195 -13.35 -29.99 20.75
CA GLU A 195 -14.53 -29.17 20.44
C GLU A 195 -15.65 -29.68 21.34
N GLY A 196 -15.70 -29.18 22.58
CA GLY A 196 -16.70 -29.60 23.56
C GLY A 196 -18.11 -29.48 22.99
N GLY A 197 -18.90 -30.54 23.17
CA GLY A 197 -20.30 -30.64 22.77
C GLY A 197 -20.59 -31.86 21.88
N GLN A 198 -21.80 -32.39 21.99
CA GLN A 198 -22.28 -33.54 21.19
C GLN A 198 -22.47 -33.20 19.69
N GLN A 199 -22.42 -31.91 19.32
CA GLN A 199 -22.48 -31.42 17.95
C GLN A 199 -21.26 -30.54 17.62
N SER A 200 -20.50 -30.96 16.62
CA SER A 200 -19.37 -30.22 16.07
C SER A 200 -19.75 -28.82 15.55
N ILE A 201 -18.80 -27.88 15.55
CA ILE A 201 -19.06 -26.47 15.20
C ILE A 201 -19.61 -26.30 13.77
N TYR A 202 -19.18 -27.15 12.83
CA TYR A 202 -19.66 -27.15 11.45
C TYR A 202 -21.12 -27.58 11.31
N THR A 203 -21.66 -28.28 12.30
CA THR A 203 -23.08 -28.69 12.36
C THR A 203 -23.92 -27.62 13.06
N ARG A 204 -23.33 -26.89 14.02
CA ARG A 204 -23.96 -25.75 14.70
C ARG A 204 -24.09 -24.53 13.82
N LEU A 205 -23.12 -24.29 12.92
CA LEU A 205 -23.17 -23.17 11.99
C LEU A 205 -24.17 -23.47 10.85
N PRO A 206 -25.22 -22.65 10.66
CA PRO A 206 -26.20 -22.89 9.61
C PRO A 206 -25.57 -22.75 8.22
N LYS A 207 -25.95 -23.65 7.30
CA LYS A 207 -25.56 -23.53 5.89
C LYS A 207 -26.20 -22.27 5.29
N ARG A 208 -25.40 -21.25 4.98
CA ARG A 208 -25.86 -20.02 4.28
C ARG A 208 -26.05 -20.27 2.78
N GLY A 209 -26.97 -21.18 2.43
CA GLY A 209 -27.37 -21.48 1.06
C GLY A 209 -26.22 -21.82 0.09
N PHE A 210 -26.51 -21.82 -1.21
CA PHE A 210 -25.51 -21.92 -2.27
C PHE A 210 -25.53 -20.65 -3.13
N LYS A 211 -24.38 -20.30 -3.71
CA LYS A 211 -24.31 -19.25 -4.73
C LYS A 211 -24.58 -19.89 -6.10
N PRO A 212 -25.55 -19.41 -6.89
CA PRO A 212 -25.86 -20.00 -8.19
C PRO A 212 -24.67 -19.88 -9.14
N ILE A 213 -24.34 -20.99 -9.84
CA ILE A 213 -23.20 -21.07 -10.76
C ILE A 213 -23.39 -20.13 -11.95
N ARG A 214 -24.61 -20.05 -12.48
CA ARG A 214 -24.97 -19.20 -13.62
C ARG A 214 -25.65 -17.90 -13.16
N ARG A 215 -24.91 -17.06 -12.43
CA ARG A 215 -25.42 -15.71 -12.08
C ARG A 215 -25.21 -14.73 -13.23
N ASN A 216 -26.27 -14.01 -13.62
CA ASN A 216 -26.14 -12.89 -14.55
C ASN A 216 -25.44 -11.73 -13.83
N ILE A 217 -24.28 -11.31 -14.33
CA ILE A 217 -23.53 -10.16 -13.83
C ILE A 217 -23.71 -9.04 -14.83
N TYR A 218 -24.24 -7.91 -14.36
CA TYR A 218 -24.47 -6.73 -15.19
C TYR A 218 -23.44 -5.64 -14.88
N SER A 219 -22.90 -5.04 -15.92
CA SER A 219 -22.18 -3.77 -15.87
C SER A 219 -23.20 -2.63 -15.79
N ILE A 220 -23.09 -1.82 -14.74
CA ILE A 220 -24.06 -0.76 -14.44
C ILE A 220 -23.66 0.51 -15.19
N ILE A 221 -24.62 1.11 -15.88
CA ILE A 221 -24.47 2.40 -16.55
C ILE A 221 -25.57 3.31 -16.04
N ASN A 222 -25.21 4.53 -15.65
CA ASN A 222 -26.20 5.50 -15.22
C ASN A 222 -26.47 6.51 -16.32
N VAL A 223 -27.71 6.98 -16.38
CA VAL A 223 -28.15 7.98 -17.36
C VAL A 223 -27.31 9.28 -17.26
N GLY A 224 -26.98 9.75 -16.06
CA GLY A 224 -26.15 10.95 -15.89
C GLY A 224 -24.68 10.78 -16.30
N ASP A 225 -24.20 9.54 -16.46
CA ASP A 225 -22.83 9.30 -16.94
C ASP A 225 -22.72 9.64 -18.43
N ILE A 226 -23.78 9.40 -19.20
CA ILE A 226 -23.87 9.76 -20.61
C ILE A 226 -23.94 11.26 -20.81
N GLN A 227 -24.73 11.96 -19.98
CA GLN A 227 -24.81 13.42 -20.03
C GLN A 227 -23.42 14.06 -19.86
N ARG A 228 -22.63 13.56 -18.89
CA ARG A 228 -21.26 14.01 -18.66
C ARG A 228 -20.32 13.76 -19.85
N LEU A 229 -20.57 12.72 -20.65
CA LEU A 229 -19.77 12.43 -21.85
C LEU A 229 -20.10 13.37 -23.01
N MET A 230 -21.36 13.79 -23.10
CA MET A 230 -21.78 14.81 -24.05
C MET A 230 -21.18 16.18 -23.69
N GLU A 231 -21.22 16.55 -22.40
CA GLU A 231 -20.55 17.77 -21.89
C GLU A 231 -19.03 17.74 -22.17
N ALA A 232 -18.40 16.57 -22.03
CA ALA A 232 -17.00 16.34 -22.37
C ALA A 232 -16.72 16.25 -23.89
N LYS A 233 -17.74 16.47 -24.75
CA LYS A 233 -17.69 16.39 -26.22
C LYS A 233 -17.19 15.05 -26.78
N LYS A 234 -17.32 13.97 -26.02
CA LYS A 234 -16.93 12.61 -26.45
C LYS A 234 -18.05 11.90 -27.21
N ILE A 235 -19.28 12.39 -27.07
CA ILE A 235 -20.49 11.86 -27.71
C ILE A 235 -21.22 13.01 -28.40
N VAL A 236 -21.79 12.71 -29.57
CA VAL A 236 -22.60 13.66 -30.36
C VAL A 236 -24.07 13.50 -29.97
N LYS A 237 -24.85 14.59 -30.05
CA LYS A 237 -26.29 14.61 -29.81
C LYS A 237 -27.04 13.62 -30.74
N ASP A 238 -28.14 13.06 -30.26
CA ASP A 238 -29.00 12.09 -30.96
C ASP A 238 -28.30 10.80 -31.42
N SER A 239 -27.12 10.52 -30.87
CA SER A 239 -26.36 9.35 -31.28
C SER A 239 -26.75 8.10 -30.52
N VAL A 240 -26.61 6.97 -31.21
CA VAL A 240 -26.92 5.64 -30.68
C VAL A 240 -25.82 5.19 -29.70
N ILE A 241 -26.25 4.65 -28.55
CA ILE A 241 -25.39 4.17 -27.46
C ILE A 241 -25.44 2.64 -27.43
N ASP A 242 -24.45 2.05 -28.10
CA ASP A 242 -24.24 0.61 -28.19
C ASP A 242 -23.18 0.07 -27.24
N LYS A 243 -23.18 -1.26 -27.05
CA LYS A 243 -22.13 -2.00 -26.32
C LYS A 243 -20.73 -1.66 -26.84
N GLU A 244 -20.53 -1.58 -28.15
CA GLU A 244 -19.23 -1.28 -28.75
C GLU A 244 -18.75 0.13 -28.39
N ARG A 245 -19.66 1.11 -28.45
CA ARG A 245 -19.34 2.50 -28.16
C ARG A 245 -18.98 2.67 -26.69
N LEU A 246 -19.72 2.01 -25.80
CA LEU A 246 -19.45 2.01 -24.37
C LEU A 246 -18.15 1.30 -24.01
N TYR A 247 -17.79 0.25 -24.75
CA TYR A 247 -16.49 -0.41 -24.62
C TYR A 247 -15.35 0.52 -25.05
N ARG A 248 -15.45 1.18 -26.22
CA ARG A 248 -14.43 2.16 -26.68
C ARG A 248 -14.26 3.33 -25.72
N LEU A 249 -15.33 3.76 -25.06
CA LEU A 249 -15.31 4.82 -24.06
C LEU A 249 -14.84 4.34 -22.67
N GLY A 250 -14.64 3.04 -22.47
CA GLY A 250 -14.12 2.45 -21.24
C GLY A 250 -15.14 2.26 -20.11
N PHE A 251 -16.44 2.34 -20.40
CA PHE A 251 -17.50 2.11 -19.41
C PHE A 251 -17.73 0.64 -19.10
N ILE A 252 -17.36 -0.23 -20.05
CA ILE A 252 -17.50 -1.68 -19.95
C ILE A 252 -16.13 -2.31 -20.20
N LYS A 253 -15.83 -3.38 -19.47
CA LYS A 253 -14.55 -4.10 -19.62
C LYS A 253 -14.53 -5.03 -20.84
N SER A 254 -15.68 -5.55 -21.24
CA SER A 254 -15.82 -6.46 -22.39
C SER A 254 -17.16 -6.27 -23.08
N ILE A 255 -17.18 -6.39 -24.41
CA ILE A 255 -18.42 -6.35 -25.22
C ILE A 255 -19.42 -7.46 -24.80
N LYS A 256 -18.92 -8.55 -24.21
CA LYS A 256 -19.74 -9.67 -23.73
C LYS A 256 -20.46 -9.39 -22.41
N ASP A 257 -20.10 -8.33 -21.69
CA ASP A 257 -20.73 -8.01 -20.42
C ASP A 257 -22.17 -7.53 -20.65
N LYS A 258 -23.13 -8.06 -19.87
CA LYS A 258 -24.52 -7.59 -19.92
C LYS A 258 -24.61 -6.20 -19.32
N ILE A 259 -25.40 -5.30 -19.90
CA ILE A 259 -25.54 -3.92 -19.44
C ILE A 259 -26.86 -3.75 -18.69
N LYS A 260 -26.81 -3.04 -17.56
CA LYS A 260 -28.00 -2.54 -16.88
C LYS A 260 -28.01 -1.02 -16.81
N LEU A 261 -29.00 -0.40 -17.43
CA LEU A 261 -29.24 1.05 -17.34
C LEU A 261 -30.01 1.41 -16.06
N LEU A 262 -29.47 2.35 -15.28
CA LEU A 262 -30.04 2.84 -14.03
C LEU A 262 -30.28 4.35 -14.06
N ASN A 263 -31.33 4.78 -13.36
CA ASN A 263 -31.70 6.18 -13.23
C ASN A 263 -30.91 6.87 -12.11
N LYS A 264 -29.66 7.24 -12.40
CA LYS A 264 -28.84 8.05 -11.49
C LYS A 264 -28.26 9.23 -12.25
N GLY A 265 -28.49 10.44 -11.75
CA GLY A 265 -28.15 11.70 -12.43
C GLY A 265 -29.27 12.22 -13.33
N LYS A 266 -29.04 13.34 -14.02
CA LYS A 266 -30.00 13.99 -14.92
C LYS A 266 -29.59 13.77 -16.38
N LEU A 267 -30.57 13.56 -17.26
CA LEU A 267 -30.43 13.61 -18.71
C LEU A 267 -31.13 14.87 -19.18
N SER A 268 -30.51 15.65 -20.07
CA SER A 268 -31.17 16.79 -20.71
C SER A 268 -31.32 16.62 -22.22
N GLU A 269 -30.58 15.68 -22.81
CA GLU A 269 -30.47 15.50 -24.25
C GLU A 269 -31.00 14.13 -24.68
N LYS A 270 -31.48 14.07 -25.92
CA LYS A 270 -32.07 12.87 -26.50
C LYS A 270 -31.00 11.88 -26.96
N PHE A 271 -31.17 10.61 -26.58
CA PHE A 271 -30.31 9.49 -26.97
C PHE A 271 -31.13 8.21 -27.17
N VAL A 272 -30.59 7.30 -27.98
CA VAL A 272 -31.12 5.94 -28.18
C VAL A 272 -30.18 4.95 -27.49
N PHE A 273 -30.71 4.14 -26.58
CA PHE A 273 -29.94 3.17 -25.79
C PHE A 273 -30.23 1.74 -26.23
N HIS A 274 -29.20 0.97 -26.63
CA HIS A 274 -29.30 -0.48 -26.81
C HIS A 274 -28.64 -1.20 -25.64
N VAL A 275 -29.44 -1.77 -24.74
CA VAL A 275 -28.97 -2.39 -23.48
C VAL A 275 -29.65 -3.73 -23.21
N ASP A 276 -29.03 -4.62 -22.43
CA ASP A 276 -29.64 -5.91 -22.09
C ASP A 276 -30.76 -5.78 -21.04
N PHE A 277 -30.67 -4.76 -20.16
CA PHE A 277 -31.67 -4.51 -19.14
C PHE A 277 -31.74 -3.02 -18.80
N ALA A 278 -32.94 -2.51 -18.52
CA ALA A 278 -33.14 -1.14 -18.05
C ALA A 278 -34.16 -1.11 -16.89
N SER A 279 -33.88 -0.32 -15.85
CA SER A 279 -34.89 -0.09 -14.81
C SER A 279 -36.06 0.74 -15.34
N GLU A 280 -37.26 0.52 -14.80
CA GLU A 280 -38.45 1.28 -15.18
C GLU A 280 -38.27 2.79 -14.97
N ALA A 281 -37.61 3.17 -13.87
CA ALA A 281 -37.28 4.55 -13.59
C ALA A 281 -36.36 5.16 -14.67
N ALA A 282 -35.44 4.38 -15.23
CA ALA A 282 -34.55 4.85 -16.30
C ALA A 282 -35.29 4.97 -17.63
N LYS A 283 -36.20 4.03 -17.94
CA LYS A 283 -37.06 4.13 -19.13
C LYS A 283 -37.93 5.39 -19.08
N LYS A 284 -38.53 5.69 -17.93
CA LYS A 284 -39.34 6.91 -17.73
C LYS A 284 -38.52 8.18 -17.89
N SER A 285 -37.31 8.23 -17.31
CA SER A 285 -36.47 9.44 -17.43
C SER A 285 -35.96 9.65 -18.85
N VAL A 286 -35.56 8.60 -19.56
CA VAL A 286 -35.15 8.69 -20.97
C VAL A 286 -36.34 9.11 -21.87
N ALA A 287 -37.52 8.52 -21.65
CA ALA A 287 -38.72 8.87 -22.40
C ALA A 287 -39.17 10.33 -22.15
N SER A 288 -39.01 10.86 -20.93
CA SER A 288 -39.35 12.25 -20.63
C SER A 288 -38.52 13.29 -21.39
N VAL A 289 -37.31 12.90 -21.82
CA VAL A 289 -36.42 13.72 -22.65
C VAL A 289 -36.61 13.42 -24.15
N GLY A 290 -37.50 12.49 -24.49
CA GLY A 290 -37.79 12.07 -25.87
C GLY A 290 -36.81 11.05 -26.45
N GLY A 291 -35.98 10.41 -25.62
CA GLY A 291 -35.11 9.30 -26.03
C GLY A 291 -35.83 7.95 -26.02
N SER A 292 -35.20 6.94 -26.64
CA SER A 292 -35.69 5.55 -26.65
C SER A 292 -34.72 4.58 -26.01
N VAL A 293 -35.24 3.50 -25.42
CA VAL A 293 -34.45 2.41 -24.84
C VAL A 293 -34.91 1.10 -25.45
N GLU A 294 -34.04 0.50 -26.25
CA GLU A 294 -34.26 -0.80 -26.87
C GLU A 294 -33.53 -1.88 -26.06
N ILE A 295 -34.27 -2.94 -25.72
CA ILE A 295 -33.71 -4.06 -24.97
C ILE A 295 -33.30 -5.14 -25.96
N LEU A 296 -31.99 -5.33 -26.11
CA LEU A 296 -31.42 -6.42 -26.91
C LEU A 296 -31.25 -7.64 -26.00
N SER A 297 -32.12 -8.63 -26.16
CA SER A 297 -32.11 -9.90 -25.43
C SER A 297 -30.97 -10.82 -25.86
#